data_AF-A0A6A0H7E0-F1
#
_entry.id   AF-A0A6A0H7E0-F1
#
_cell.length_a   1.000
_cell.length_b   1.000
_cell.length_c   1.000
_cell.angle_alpha   90.00
_cell.angle_beta   90.00
_cell.angle_gamma   90.00
#
_symmetry.space_group_name_H-M   'P 1'
#
loop_
_entity.id
_entity.type
_entity.pdbx_description
1 polymer ?
#
loop_
_entity_poly.entity_id
_entity_poly.type
_entity_poly.pdbx_seq_one_letter_code
_entity_poly.pdbx_strand_id
1 'polypeptide(L)'
;MTDIGKREVLEYETGDEKSYKFLPLFGNTLRFSVKAAHDCHLAFTRGTAESEPMFEVFIGAWSGEASAIRFNKGEDLAKVDTPEILNDGEFREFWVTRVGKAVSVGKGGDSDPFLQAELPELVCSTHFGYSTGYGATGTFHFYSCQVFDSGVQYLMLVVKYLMKVFTVCDAGHQVFEDYA
;
A
#
# COMPACT_ATOMS: atom_id res chain seq x y z
N MET A 1 -15.06 10.05 -35.11
CA MET A 1 -14.68 8.94 -34.21
C MET A 1 -13.70 9.51 -33.21
N THR A 2 -14.20 9.93 -32.06
CA THR A 2 -13.39 10.47 -30.96
C THR A 2 -12.95 9.28 -30.12
N ASP A 3 -11.64 9.11 -29.99
CA ASP A 3 -11.00 8.00 -29.26
C ASP A 3 -11.50 8.00 -27.80
N ILE A 4 -12.18 6.93 -27.40
CA ILE A 4 -12.75 6.79 -26.06
C ILE A 4 -11.60 6.36 -25.14
N GLY A 5 -11.00 7.35 -24.47
CA GLY A 5 -10.41 7.22 -23.13
C GLY A 5 -9.30 6.18 -22.97
N LYS A 6 -8.08 6.52 -23.38
CA LYS A 6 -6.89 5.99 -22.70
C LYS A 6 -6.91 6.53 -21.27
N ARG A 7 -7.18 5.68 -20.28
CA ARG A 7 -6.92 6.01 -18.87
C ARG A 7 -5.42 6.23 -18.73
N GLU A 8 -5.01 7.46 -18.44
CA GLU A 8 -3.62 7.76 -18.15
C GLU A 8 -3.29 7.15 -16.78
N VAL A 9 -2.41 6.14 -16.79
CA VAL A 9 -1.89 5.54 -15.56
C VAL A 9 -0.71 6.39 -15.15
N LEU A 10 -0.82 7.08 -14.01
CA LEU A 10 0.29 7.86 -13.47
C LEU A 10 1.42 6.92 -13.03
N GLU A 11 2.62 7.22 -13.48
CA GLU A 11 3.83 6.51 -13.10
C GLU A 11 4.54 7.23 -11.96
N TYR A 12 4.97 6.45 -10.96
CA TYR A 12 5.69 6.97 -9.81
C TYR A 12 7.06 6.29 -9.74
N GLU A 13 8.11 7.08 -9.94
CA GLU A 13 9.48 6.59 -9.95
C GLU A 13 10.18 6.79 -8.59
N THR A 14 11.13 5.91 -8.30
CA THR A 14 12.02 5.99 -7.13
C THR A 14 13.47 6.07 -7.58
N GLY A 15 14.30 6.77 -6.79
CA GLY A 15 15.76 6.74 -6.93
C GLY A 15 16.36 5.48 -6.32
N ASP A 16 17.69 5.40 -6.28
CA ASP A 16 18.46 4.30 -5.69
C ASP A 16 18.70 4.46 -4.16
N GLU A 17 18.06 5.45 -3.55
CA GLU A 17 18.07 5.72 -2.12
C GLU A 17 16.79 5.23 -1.44
N LYS A 18 16.89 4.74 -0.20
CA LYS A 18 15.72 4.42 0.60
C LYS A 18 15.07 5.70 1.15
N SER A 19 14.22 6.33 0.33
CA SER A 19 13.48 7.54 0.67
C SER A 19 12.00 7.40 0.30
N TYR A 20 11.11 7.35 1.30
CA TYR A 20 9.68 7.18 1.09
C TYR A 20 9.04 8.46 0.53
N LYS A 21 8.31 8.31 -0.57
CA LYS A 21 7.37 9.31 -1.09
C LYS A 21 5.96 8.91 -0.67
N PHE A 22 5.17 9.83 -0.12
CA PHE A 22 3.87 9.52 0.49
C PHE A 22 2.69 9.93 -0.38
N LEU A 23 1.68 9.07 -0.44
CA LEU A 23 0.40 9.30 -1.09
C LEU A 23 -0.76 8.99 -0.14
N PRO A 24 -1.95 9.61 -0.31
CA PRO A 24 -3.14 9.25 0.45
C PRO A 24 -3.54 7.78 0.24
N LEU A 25 -3.94 7.11 1.31
CA LEU A 25 -4.49 5.76 1.27
C LEU A 25 -6.02 5.84 1.33
N PHE A 26 -6.69 5.30 0.31
CA PHE A 26 -8.15 5.23 0.27
C PHE A 26 -8.63 3.80 0.57
N GLY A 27 -9.35 3.65 1.68
CA GLY A 27 -9.87 2.36 2.13
C GLY A 27 -8.81 1.50 2.82
N ASN A 28 -9.05 0.18 2.82
CA ASN A 28 -8.25 -0.79 3.57
C ASN A 28 -7.32 -1.63 2.69
N THR A 29 -7.37 -1.45 1.37
CA THR A 29 -6.59 -2.22 0.40
C THR A 29 -5.82 -1.29 -0.53
N LEU A 30 -4.51 -1.43 -0.56
CA LEU A 30 -3.65 -0.84 -1.58
C LEU A 30 -3.46 -1.86 -2.70
N ARG A 31 -3.79 -1.48 -3.94
CA ARG A 31 -3.49 -2.27 -5.15
C ARG A 31 -2.53 -1.49 -6.03
N PHE A 32 -1.48 -2.15 -6.49
CA PHE A 32 -0.43 -1.52 -7.25
C PHE A 32 0.32 -2.52 -8.13
N SER A 33 0.97 -2.01 -9.16
CA SER A 33 1.99 -2.74 -9.87
C SER A 33 3.35 -2.07 -9.69
N VAL A 34 4.40 -2.87 -9.67
CA VAL A 34 5.78 -2.38 -9.59
C VAL A 34 6.65 -3.12 -10.59
N LYS A 35 7.56 -2.38 -11.23
CA LYS A 35 8.66 -2.90 -12.03
C LYS A 35 9.96 -2.45 -11.37
N ALA A 36 10.71 -3.40 -10.81
CA ALA A 36 11.94 -3.19 -10.06
C ALA A 36 12.71 -4.51 -9.96
N ALA A 37 14.04 -4.46 -9.90
CA ALA A 37 14.84 -5.67 -9.76
C ALA A 37 14.67 -6.32 -8.37
N HIS A 38 14.57 -5.51 -7.31
CA HIS A 38 14.39 -5.94 -5.93
C HIS A 38 13.92 -4.78 -5.03
N ASP A 39 13.68 -5.07 -3.75
CA ASP A 39 13.46 -4.15 -2.63
C ASP A 39 12.27 -3.19 -2.79
N CYS A 40 11.09 -3.69 -3.16
CA CYS A 40 9.86 -2.88 -3.11
C CYS A 40 9.44 -2.66 -1.65
N HIS A 41 9.45 -1.40 -1.21
CA HIS A 41 9.15 -1.03 0.18
C HIS A 41 7.90 -0.16 0.26
N LEU A 42 6.99 -0.52 1.17
CA LEU A 42 5.79 0.23 1.49
C LEU A 42 5.73 0.55 2.98
N ALA A 43 5.35 1.77 3.33
CA ALA A 43 5.17 2.22 4.71
C ALA A 43 3.74 2.74 4.92
N PHE A 44 2.97 2.17 5.84
CA PHE A 44 1.58 2.57 6.09
C PHE A 44 1.49 3.45 7.33
N THR A 45 1.21 4.74 7.14
CA THR A 45 1.42 5.79 8.14
C THR A 45 0.16 6.64 8.37
N ARG A 46 0.16 7.46 9.43
CA ARG A 46 -0.95 8.38 9.78
C ARG A 46 -0.88 9.74 9.07
N GLY A 47 0.11 9.95 8.21
CA GLY A 47 0.34 11.22 7.53
C GLY A 47 1.44 11.10 6.46
N THR A 48 1.89 12.23 5.95
CA THR A 48 2.88 12.31 4.84
C THR A 48 4.33 12.11 5.29
N ALA A 49 4.54 11.38 6.39
CA ALA A 49 5.85 11.05 6.93
C ALA A 49 5.75 9.73 7.72
N GLU A 50 6.90 9.11 7.94
CA GLU A 50 7.03 8.00 8.89
C GLU A 50 6.54 8.46 10.28
N SER A 51 5.80 7.59 10.95
CA SER A 51 5.15 7.91 12.23
C SER A 51 4.99 6.63 13.05
N GLU A 52 4.82 6.75 14.36
CA GLU A 52 4.47 5.62 15.20
C GLU A 52 3.05 5.81 15.78
N PRO A 53 2.18 4.79 15.73
CA PRO A 53 2.41 3.51 15.09
C PRO A 53 2.30 3.54 13.56
N MET A 54 3.10 2.71 12.90
CA MET A 54 3.08 2.37 11.48
C MET A 54 3.42 0.90 11.28
N PHE A 55 3.13 0.38 10.09
CA PHE A 55 3.69 -0.89 9.65
C PHE A 55 4.31 -0.76 8.27
N GLU A 56 5.26 -1.63 7.98
CA GLU A 56 5.94 -1.71 6.70
C GLU A 56 5.64 -3.05 6.04
N VAL A 57 5.57 -3.03 4.71
CA VAL A 57 5.53 -4.23 3.88
C VAL A 57 6.72 -4.16 2.92
N PHE A 58 7.52 -5.22 2.95
CA PHE A 58 8.65 -5.41 2.07
C PHE A 58 8.34 -6.57 1.12
N ILE A 59 8.47 -6.33 -0.19
CA ILE A 59 8.25 -7.35 -1.23
C ILE A 59 9.55 -7.52 -2.00
N GLY A 60 10.06 -8.76 -2.08
CA GLY A 60 11.33 -9.06 -2.75
C GLY A 60 12.50 -8.22 -2.22
N ALA A 61 12.51 -7.97 -0.91
CA ALA A 61 13.57 -7.24 -0.23
C ALA A 61 14.80 -8.14 0.06
N TRP A 62 15.83 -7.56 0.68
CA TRP A 62 17.12 -8.22 0.88
C TRP A 62 17.73 -8.67 -0.44
N SER A 63 17.76 -7.76 -1.42
CA SER A 63 18.27 -8.03 -2.76
C SER A 63 17.46 -9.08 -3.54
N GLY A 64 16.15 -9.17 -3.28
CA GLY A 64 15.22 -10.02 -4.04
C GLY A 64 14.80 -11.31 -3.34
N GLU A 65 15.38 -11.62 -2.18
CA GLU A 65 15.27 -12.95 -1.57
C GLU A 65 13.99 -13.16 -0.76
N ALA A 66 13.46 -12.13 -0.08
CA ALA A 66 12.39 -12.33 0.89
C ALA A 66 11.39 -11.17 0.97
N SER A 67 10.19 -11.49 1.44
CA SER A 67 9.14 -10.51 1.74
C SER A 67 8.81 -10.56 3.23
N ALA A 68 8.48 -9.40 3.81
CA ALA A 68 8.22 -9.29 5.24
C ALA A 68 7.21 -8.21 5.60
N ILE A 69 6.55 -8.39 6.75
CA ILE A 69 5.74 -7.36 7.41
C ILE A 69 6.46 -6.97 8.70
N ARG A 70 6.61 -5.67 8.94
CA ARG A 70 7.30 -5.13 10.12
C ARG A 70 6.45 -4.07 10.81
N PHE A 71 6.57 -3.95 12.12
CA PHE A 71 5.89 -2.92 12.90
C PHE A 71 6.90 -1.95 13.53
N ASN A 72 6.65 -0.64 13.42
CA ASN A 72 7.48 0.45 13.97
C ASN A 72 9.00 0.25 13.81
N LYS A 73 9.46 -0.12 12.61
CA LYS A 73 10.89 -0.36 12.31
C LYS A 73 11.58 -1.39 13.25
N GLY A 74 10.80 -2.24 13.94
CA GLY A 74 11.28 -3.29 14.82
C GLY A 74 11.66 -4.57 14.08
N GLU A 75 11.47 -5.72 14.73
CA GLU A 75 11.64 -7.03 14.11
C GLU A 75 10.51 -7.34 13.11
N ASP A 76 10.80 -8.21 12.15
CA ASP A 76 9.80 -8.68 11.18
C ASP A 76 8.76 -9.55 11.91
N LEU A 77 7.49 -9.17 11.83
CA LEU A 77 6.37 -9.94 12.39
C LEU A 77 6.12 -11.23 11.60
N ALA A 78 6.39 -11.18 10.30
CA ALA A 78 6.38 -12.32 9.40
C ALA A 78 7.41 -12.07 8.31
N LYS A 79 8.09 -13.13 7.90
CA LYS A 79 9.04 -13.13 6.80
C LYS A 79 8.96 -14.46 6.06
N VAL A 80 8.93 -14.40 4.74
CA VAL A 80 8.87 -15.56 3.85
C VAL A 80 9.84 -15.39 2.69
N ASP A 81 10.47 -16.47 2.26
CA ASP A 81 11.34 -16.46 1.08
C ASP A 81 10.48 -16.29 -0.18
N THR A 82 10.84 -15.33 -1.01
CA THR A 82 10.11 -14.97 -2.23
C THR A 82 11.09 -14.61 -3.35
N PRO A 83 12.00 -15.52 -3.71
CA PRO A 83 12.93 -15.27 -4.82
C PRO A 83 12.13 -14.99 -6.10
N GLU A 84 12.70 -14.12 -6.94
CA GLU A 84 12.14 -13.75 -8.23
C GLU A 84 10.70 -13.21 -8.16
N ILE A 85 10.24 -12.68 -7.02
CA ILE A 85 8.88 -12.14 -6.91
C ILE A 85 8.73 -10.81 -7.67
N LEU A 86 9.81 -10.03 -7.77
CA LEU A 86 9.91 -8.80 -8.54
C LEU A 86 10.64 -9.03 -9.88
N ASN A 87 10.50 -8.08 -10.79
CA ASN A 87 11.14 -8.09 -12.10
C ASN A 87 11.33 -6.66 -12.62
N ASP A 88 12.47 -6.37 -13.26
CA ASP A 88 12.81 -5.06 -13.82
C ASP A 88 12.43 -4.90 -15.30
N GLY A 89 12.10 -6.00 -15.97
CA GLY A 89 11.60 -6.04 -17.35
C GLY A 89 10.08 -5.93 -17.48
N GLU A 90 9.31 -6.27 -16.43
CA GLU A 90 7.84 -6.26 -16.45
C GLU A 90 7.22 -5.73 -15.16
N PHE A 91 6.03 -5.14 -15.28
CA PHE A 91 5.23 -4.78 -14.11
C PHE A 91 4.59 -6.03 -13.50
N ARG A 92 4.68 -6.15 -12.18
CA ARG A 92 3.99 -7.19 -11.42
C ARG A 92 3.05 -6.56 -10.42
N GLU A 93 1.81 -7.07 -10.41
CA GLU A 93 0.74 -6.55 -9.57
C GLU A 93 0.76 -7.22 -8.19
N PHE A 94 0.46 -6.43 -7.16
CA PHE A 94 0.32 -6.86 -5.77
C PHE A 94 -0.84 -6.15 -5.10
N TRP A 95 -1.27 -6.71 -3.98
CA TRP A 95 -2.21 -6.06 -3.06
C TRP A 95 -1.75 -6.19 -1.62
N VAL A 96 -2.03 -5.16 -0.82
CA VAL A 96 -1.89 -5.17 0.63
C VAL A 96 -3.25 -4.80 1.22
N THR A 97 -3.84 -5.69 2.01
CA THR A 97 -5.12 -5.48 2.69
C THR A 97 -4.95 -5.53 4.19
N ARG A 98 -5.62 -4.61 4.89
CA ARG A 98 -5.61 -4.53 6.36
C ARG A 98 -7.03 -4.56 6.92
N VAL A 99 -7.34 -5.54 7.77
CA VAL A 99 -8.64 -5.68 8.46
C VAL A 99 -8.40 -5.77 9.96
N GLY A 100 -8.80 -4.73 10.70
CA GLY A 100 -8.41 -4.60 12.11
C GLY A 100 -6.89 -4.55 12.26
N LYS A 101 -6.32 -5.54 12.96
CA LYS A 101 -4.87 -5.71 13.12
C LYS A 101 -4.26 -6.71 12.12
N ALA A 102 -5.08 -7.44 11.37
CA ALA A 102 -4.58 -8.40 10.39
C ALA A 102 -4.12 -7.67 9.12
N VAL A 103 -2.90 -7.96 8.67
CA VAL A 103 -2.32 -7.48 7.42
C VAL A 103 -2.09 -8.69 6.52
N SER A 104 -2.49 -8.59 5.25
CA SER A 104 -2.35 -9.64 4.25
C SER A 104 -1.80 -9.04 2.96
N VAL A 105 -0.86 -9.76 2.34
CA VAL A 105 -0.16 -9.36 1.11
C VAL A 105 -0.29 -10.48 0.10
N GLY A 106 -0.70 -10.16 -1.11
CA GLY A 106 -0.88 -11.12 -2.19
C GLY A 106 -0.46 -10.60 -3.55
N LYS A 107 -0.41 -11.50 -4.52
CA LYS A 107 -0.11 -11.21 -5.93
C LYS A 107 -1.40 -10.81 -6.66
N GLY A 108 -1.29 -9.99 -7.69
CA GLY A 108 -2.42 -9.65 -8.56
C GLY A 108 -2.98 -10.90 -9.24
N GLY A 109 -4.30 -10.97 -9.36
CA GLY A 109 -5.01 -12.15 -9.85
C GLY A 109 -5.24 -13.26 -8.81
N ASP A 110 -4.44 -13.31 -7.74
CA ASP A 110 -4.58 -14.28 -6.66
C ASP A 110 -5.46 -13.74 -5.52
N SER A 111 -6.40 -14.55 -5.03
CA SER A 111 -7.19 -14.25 -3.83
C SER A 111 -6.43 -14.50 -2.54
N ASP A 112 -5.52 -15.47 -2.56
CA ASP A 112 -4.87 -15.96 -1.37
C ASP A 112 -3.58 -15.16 -1.10
N PRO A 113 -3.35 -14.70 0.13
CA PRO A 113 -2.12 -14.01 0.48
C PRO A 113 -0.94 -14.97 0.54
N PHE A 114 0.22 -14.53 0.08
CA PHE A 114 1.48 -15.25 0.29
C PHE A 114 2.18 -14.86 1.59
N LEU A 115 1.77 -13.74 2.21
CA LEU A 115 2.35 -13.21 3.44
C LEU A 115 1.26 -12.56 4.30
N GLN A 116 1.22 -12.94 5.57
CA GLN A 116 0.27 -12.41 6.55
C GLN A 116 0.93 -12.20 7.91
N ALA A 117 0.46 -11.22 8.66
CA ALA A 117 0.85 -10.98 10.04
C ALA A 117 -0.29 -10.29 10.81
N GLU A 118 -0.26 -10.39 12.14
CA GLU A 118 -1.11 -9.60 13.02
C GLU A 118 -0.28 -8.51 13.71
N LEU A 119 -0.71 -7.25 13.60
CA LEU A 119 -0.05 -6.11 14.23
C LEU A 119 -0.26 -6.13 15.76
N PRO A 120 0.72 -5.66 16.55
CA PRO A 120 0.58 -5.54 18.00
C PRO A 120 -0.58 -4.63 18.43
N GLU A 121 -0.83 -3.55 17.67
CA GLU A 121 -1.92 -2.60 17.89
C GLU A 121 -2.54 -2.11 16.58
N LEU A 122 -3.67 -1.39 16.68
CA LEU A 122 -4.37 -0.85 15.53
C LEU A 122 -3.64 0.35 14.92
N VAL A 123 -3.30 0.26 13.64
CA VAL A 123 -2.67 1.35 12.88
C VAL A 123 -3.68 1.99 11.94
N CYS A 124 -4.25 3.14 12.31
CA CYS A 124 -5.20 3.88 11.46
C CYS A 124 -4.48 4.64 10.33
N SER A 125 -3.96 3.89 9.36
CA SER A 125 -3.21 4.46 8.24
C SER A 125 -4.10 5.31 7.33
N THR A 126 -3.68 6.53 7.08
CA THR A 126 -4.34 7.47 6.14
C THR A 126 -3.50 7.70 4.90
N HIS A 127 -2.23 7.28 4.93
CA HIS A 127 -1.26 7.42 3.87
C HIS A 127 -0.47 6.12 3.72
N PHE A 128 0.12 5.95 2.55
CA PHE A 128 1.19 4.99 2.34
C PHE A 128 2.39 5.70 1.70
N GLY A 129 3.59 5.32 2.14
CA GLY A 129 4.86 5.65 1.53
C GLY A 129 5.28 4.54 0.58
N TYR A 130 5.87 4.88 -0.56
CA TYR A 130 6.51 3.94 -1.46
C TYR A 130 7.98 4.33 -1.67
N SER A 131 8.85 3.33 -1.75
CA SER A 131 10.26 3.47 -2.11
C SER A 131 10.81 2.16 -2.65
N THR A 132 12.03 2.23 -3.17
CA THR A 132 12.90 1.07 -3.32
C THR A 132 13.99 1.07 -2.26
N GLY A 133 14.61 -0.09 -2.00
CA GLY A 133 15.79 -0.20 -1.14
C GLY A 133 17.04 0.46 -1.73
N TYR A 134 18.11 0.53 -0.93
CA TYR A 134 19.39 1.08 -1.40
C TYR A 134 19.94 0.28 -2.58
N GLY A 135 20.26 0.96 -3.67
CA GLY A 135 20.80 0.35 -4.89
C GLY A 135 19.75 -0.22 -5.84
N ALA A 136 18.45 -0.09 -5.52
CA ALA A 136 17.35 -0.45 -6.40
C ALA A 136 16.57 0.78 -6.87
N THR A 137 16.13 0.80 -8.12
CA THR A 137 15.15 1.75 -8.64
C THR A 137 13.87 1.02 -9.02
N GLY A 138 12.76 1.75 -9.10
CA GLY A 138 11.48 1.17 -9.45
C GLY A 138 10.51 2.17 -10.05
N THR A 139 9.59 1.63 -10.85
CA THR A 139 8.42 2.35 -11.37
C THR A 139 7.17 1.70 -10.80
N PHE A 140 6.27 2.52 -10.26
CA PHE A 140 5.03 2.07 -9.62
C PHE A 140 3.80 2.63 -10.34
N HIS A 141 2.74 1.82 -10.39
CA HIS A 141 1.38 2.23 -10.76
C HIS A 141 0.44 1.93 -9.60
N PHE A 142 -0.32 2.93 -9.12
CA PHE A 142 -1.28 2.73 -8.03
C PHE A 142 -2.72 2.79 -8.55
N TYR A 143 -3.51 1.74 -8.31
CA TYR A 143 -4.86 1.63 -8.87
C TYR A 143 -5.96 2.11 -7.92
N SER A 144 -5.67 2.18 -6.62
CA SER A 144 -6.58 2.75 -5.61
C SER A 144 -6.29 4.23 -5.28
N CYS A 145 -5.20 4.79 -5.81
CA CYS A 145 -4.87 6.21 -5.74
C CYS A 145 -5.16 6.87 -7.10
N GLN A 146 -6.41 6.80 -7.57
CA GLN A 146 -6.77 7.52 -8.80
C GLN A 146 -6.84 9.02 -8.52
N VAL A 147 -5.90 9.75 -9.11
CA VAL A 147 -5.97 11.20 -9.27
C VAL A 147 -7.15 11.51 -10.17
N PHE A 148 -8.15 12.19 -9.63
CA PHE A 148 -9.29 12.68 -10.40
C PHE A 148 -8.95 14.05 -10.95
N ASP A 149 -8.80 14.13 -12.26
CA ASP A 149 -8.64 15.39 -12.96
C ASP A 149 -9.92 16.23 -12.84
N SER A 150 -9.77 17.55 -12.66
CA SER A 150 -10.76 18.60 -12.39
C SER A 150 -11.25 18.78 -10.93
N GLY A 151 -10.86 19.92 -10.35
CA GLY A 151 -10.99 20.30 -8.93
C GLY A 151 -12.40 20.39 -8.31
N VAL A 152 -13.45 19.97 -9.00
CA VAL A 152 -14.82 19.88 -8.45
C VAL A 152 -15.04 18.54 -7.73
N GLN A 153 -14.35 17.47 -8.16
CA GLN A 153 -14.43 16.15 -7.52
C GLN A 153 -13.66 16.07 -6.20
N TYR A 154 -12.55 16.83 -6.09
CA TYR A 154 -11.71 16.87 -4.88
C TYR A 154 -12.48 17.36 -3.66
N LEU A 155 -13.31 18.40 -3.83
CA LEU A 155 -14.16 18.91 -2.76
C LEU A 155 -15.17 17.85 -2.29
N MET A 156 -15.81 17.13 -3.21
CA MET A 156 -16.75 16.06 -2.84
C MET A 156 -16.07 14.83 -2.21
N LEU A 157 -14.85 14.49 -2.65
CA LEU A 157 -14.07 13.39 -2.09
C LEU A 157 -13.59 13.72 -0.67
N VAL A 158 -13.06 14.92 -0.44
CA VAL A 158 -12.66 15.41 0.89
C VAL A 158 -13.86 15.44 1.82
N VAL A 159 -15.03 15.90 1.37
CA VAL A 159 -16.25 15.89 2.17
C VAL A 159 -16.67 14.45 2.52
N LYS A 160 -16.68 13.51 1.57
CA LYS A 160 -17.01 12.09 1.86
C LYS A 160 -15.99 11.42 2.77
N TYR A 161 -14.70 11.72 2.59
CA TYR A 161 -13.62 11.17 3.41
C TYR A 161 -13.67 11.72 4.83
N LEU A 162 -13.81 13.04 4.99
CA LEU A 162 -14.01 13.67 6.30
C LEU A 162 -15.26 13.10 6.98
N MET A 163 -16.39 12.95 6.27
CA MET A 163 -17.60 12.34 6.84
C MET A 163 -17.37 10.89 7.30
N LYS A 164 -16.64 10.06 6.54
CA LYS A 164 -16.29 8.69 6.95
C LYS A 164 -15.31 8.66 8.12
N VAL A 165 -14.29 9.51 8.14
CA VAL A 165 -13.32 9.58 9.26
C VAL A 165 -14.03 10.01 10.55
N PHE A 166 -14.93 10.99 10.49
CA PHE A 166 -15.77 11.38 11.63
C PHE A 166 -16.65 10.22 12.10
N THR A 167 -17.28 9.47 11.17
CA THR A 167 -18.14 8.34 11.54
C THR A 167 -17.34 7.21 12.21
N VAL A 168 -16.12 6.93 11.76
CA VAL A 168 -15.29 5.86 12.33
C VAL A 168 -14.64 6.26 13.66
N CYS A 169 -14.30 7.54 13.86
CA CYS A 169 -13.80 8.03 15.15
C CYS A 169 -14.90 8.11 16.22
N ASP A 170 -16.16 8.38 15.85
CA ASP A 170 -17.29 8.39 16.79
C ASP A 170 -17.88 6.99 17.06
N ALA A 171 -17.68 6.01 16.17
CA ALA A 171 -18.18 4.63 16.31
C ALA A 171 -17.33 3.75 17.25
N GLY A 172 -16.76 4.33 18.31
CA GLY A 172 -16.19 3.62 19.45
C GLY A 172 -17.24 2.90 20.30
N HIS A 173 -18.22 2.22 19.70
CA HIS A 173 -19.04 1.18 20.33
C HIS A 173 -19.90 0.45 19.29
N GLN A 174 -19.94 -0.89 19.44
CA GLN A 174 -20.87 -1.88 18.88
C GLN A 174 -20.59 -2.44 17.48
N VAL A 175 -20.06 -3.68 17.41
CA VAL A 175 -20.71 -5.02 17.38
C VAL A 175 -20.95 -5.47 15.93
N PHE A 176 -20.32 -6.60 15.59
CA PHE A 176 -20.50 -7.39 14.39
C PHE A 176 -21.94 -7.92 14.28
N GLU A 177 -22.59 -7.80 13.13
CA GLU A 177 -23.61 -8.76 12.67
C GLU A 177 -23.53 -8.96 11.14
N ASP A 178 -23.22 -10.21 10.79
CA ASP A 178 -23.66 -11.08 9.67
C ASP A 178 -23.87 -10.54 8.26
N TYR A 179 -23.12 -11.17 7.33
CA TYR A 179 -23.47 -11.30 5.92
C TYR A 179 -24.50 -12.41 5.73
N ALA A 180 -25.62 -12.08 5.08
CA ALA A 180 -26.40 -12.98 4.24
C ALA A 180 -26.44 -12.40 2.83
#